data_AF-A0A7Y6QUI5-F1
#
_entry.id   AF-A0A7Y6QUI5-F1
#
_cell.length_a   1.000
_cell.length_b   1.000
_cell.length_c   1.000
_cell.angle_alpha   90.00
_cell.angle_beta   90.00
_cell.angle_gamma   90.00
#
_symmetry.space_group_name_H-M   'P 1'
#
loop_
_entity.id
_entity.type
_entity.pdbx_description
1 polymer ?
#
loop_
_entity_poly.entity_id
_entity_poly.type
_entity_poly.pdbx_seq_one_letter_code
_entity_poly.pdbx_strand_id
1 'polypeptide(L)'
;MKKLSFNPRPLLLHGVFAVLAGSGAFLPALQPAAQAVTEFKLNDPALAARIDGAPVQAFSVETMWQLARLKDSQASRTEALENIVANRLLAASARKTYGEAALHANQRVAFSREVTLDEQLLSTLRAVYGKELDQAVQRQPGGKLDALIASQSEPDGATLDAVFGKPDALRLEHVLNPSQLERARKVTLLRYQLPQGAAGSISLYDIYQRQNVQGRVALFTRQPGFALQQARQHLASIFVQQWARQKFGEAALADLRQALSEQQVVVALQQMHGIGADTDSASPVVDQLAKQVKPAQIAAYYRKHREEFERIEKVKARHIRLPDEAAAQSVAKALAAGGDFAALAKRYSSAADAASGGDLGWIRHEAKLDWLAQMAFAQPEGQVSKPIRMPAGPHDKASWEIVLVEKRVNGYQAPESESVRYVASQAIARDAAVEQLTALRVRLLREARIDINRSLLDKPASLLENKS
;
A
#
# COMPACT_ATOMS: atom_id res chain seq x y z
N MET A 1 -15.50 -18.02 18.32
CA MET A 1 -14.26 -17.31 18.70
C MET A 1 -13.05 -18.06 18.15
N LYS A 2 -12.49 -17.62 17.03
CA LYS A 2 -11.17 -18.06 16.54
C LYS A 2 -10.43 -16.81 16.07
N LYS A 3 -9.27 -16.57 16.69
CA LYS A 3 -8.37 -15.43 16.44
C LYS A 3 -7.76 -15.58 15.04
N LEU A 4 -8.03 -14.62 14.15
CA LEU A 4 -7.22 -14.39 12.95
C LEU A 4 -5.97 -13.61 13.40
N SER A 5 -4.87 -14.33 13.53
CA SER A 5 -3.54 -13.75 13.75
C SER A 5 -3.03 -13.20 12.41
N PHE A 6 -3.01 -11.88 12.29
CA PHE A 6 -2.27 -11.19 11.22
C PHE A 6 -0.83 -11.02 11.70
N ASN A 7 0.10 -11.71 11.03
CA ASN A 7 1.53 -11.58 11.28
C ASN A 7 2.18 -10.95 10.04
N PRO A 8 2.65 -9.69 10.08
CA PRO A 8 3.41 -9.10 9.00
C PRO A 8 4.85 -9.63 9.07
N ARG A 9 5.22 -10.56 8.20
CA ARG A 9 6.64 -10.93 8.04
C ARG A 9 7.40 -9.77 7.39
N PRO A 10 8.56 -9.34 7.92
CA PRO A 10 9.47 -8.48 7.19
C PRO A 10 10.10 -9.32 6.06
N LEU A 11 9.97 -8.86 4.82
CA LEU A 11 10.76 -9.37 3.70
C LEU A 11 12.20 -8.86 3.88
N LEU A 12 12.99 -9.61 4.64
CA LEU A 12 14.44 -9.62 4.49
C LEU A 12 14.72 -10.21 3.10
N LEU A 13 15.13 -9.38 2.14
CA LEU A 13 15.76 -9.85 0.91
C LEU A 13 17.13 -10.45 1.28
N HIS A 14 17.12 -11.70 1.73
CA HIS A 14 18.29 -12.56 1.72
C HIS A 14 18.16 -13.53 0.55
N GLY A 15 19.09 -13.42 -0.40
CA GLY A 15 19.55 -14.51 -1.26
C GLY A 15 18.53 -15.17 -2.17
N VAL A 16 18.40 -14.68 -3.41
CA VAL A 16 18.22 -15.57 -4.57
C VAL A 16 19.23 -15.14 -5.65
N PHE A 17 20.48 -15.57 -5.46
CA PHE A 17 21.38 -15.78 -6.59
C PHE A 17 21.03 -17.16 -7.16
N ALA A 18 20.27 -17.18 -8.25
CA ALA A 18 20.18 -18.34 -9.12
C ALA A 18 20.36 -17.84 -10.55
N VAL A 19 21.56 -18.10 -11.08
CA VAL A 19 21.95 -17.87 -12.46
C VAL A 19 20.99 -18.62 -13.38
N LEU A 20 20.28 -17.89 -14.24
CA LEU A 20 19.72 -18.43 -15.48
C LEU A 20 20.22 -17.56 -16.63
N ALA A 21 21.23 -18.08 -17.30
CA ALA A 21 21.71 -17.58 -18.58
C ALA A 21 20.60 -17.76 -19.64
N GLY A 22 20.36 -16.72 -20.43
CA GLY A 22 19.74 -16.84 -21.75
C GLY A 22 18.58 -15.89 -22.00
N SER A 23 18.88 -14.78 -22.68
CA SER A 23 18.20 -14.28 -23.90
C SER A 23 18.62 -12.82 -24.12
N GLY A 24 19.50 -12.61 -25.09
CA GLY A 24 20.10 -11.31 -25.37
C GLY A 24 19.07 -10.25 -25.81
N ALA A 25 19.01 -9.16 -25.05
CA ALA A 25 18.60 -7.86 -25.55
C ALA A 25 19.86 -6.99 -25.64
N PHE A 26 20.16 -6.53 -26.86
CA PHE A 26 21.25 -5.58 -27.12
C PHE A 26 20.99 -4.28 -26.36
N LEU A 27 21.75 -4.05 -25.29
CA LEU A 27 21.91 -2.73 -24.68
C LEU A 27 23.02 -1.98 -25.46
N PRO A 28 22.86 -0.69 -25.79
CA PRO A 28 23.96 0.08 -26.35
C PRO A 28 25.08 0.17 -25.32
N ALA A 29 26.33 -0.02 -25.77
CA ALA A 29 27.51 0.07 -24.94
C ALA A 29 27.61 1.47 -24.30
N LEU A 30 27.28 1.55 -23.00
CA LEU A 30 27.54 2.72 -22.17
C LEU A 30 29.06 2.89 -22.05
N GLN A 31 29.55 4.09 -22.33
CA GLN A 31 30.91 4.50 -21.98
C GLN A 31 31.17 4.19 -20.49
N PRO A 32 32.39 3.77 -20.08
CA PRO A 32 32.67 3.50 -18.69
C PRO A 32 32.60 4.82 -17.92
N ALA A 33 31.49 5.03 -17.19
CA ALA A 33 31.46 6.01 -16.12
C ALA A 33 32.60 5.67 -15.15
N ALA A 34 33.42 6.65 -14.78
CA ALA A 34 34.47 6.49 -13.80
C ALA A 34 33.90 5.73 -12.58
N GLN A 35 34.46 4.55 -12.29
CA GLN A 35 33.96 3.70 -11.19
C GLN A 35 34.01 4.52 -9.91
N ALA A 36 32.85 4.81 -9.33
CA ALA A 36 32.83 5.55 -8.09
C ALA A 36 33.40 4.67 -6.98
N VAL A 37 34.18 5.27 -6.08
CA VAL A 37 34.95 4.55 -5.06
C VAL A 37 34.15 4.53 -3.75
N THR A 38 34.13 3.39 -3.06
CA THR A 38 33.73 3.33 -1.65
C THR A 38 35.01 3.41 -0.82
N GLU A 39 35.16 4.44 0.00
CA GLU A 39 36.35 4.63 0.84
C GLU A 39 36.00 4.55 2.32
N PHE A 40 36.92 4.04 3.15
CA PHE A 40 36.75 3.96 4.60
C PHE A 40 37.62 5.00 5.31
N LYS A 41 37.59 6.25 4.82
CA LYS A 41 38.48 7.33 5.28
C LYS A 41 37.83 8.29 6.29
N LEU A 42 36.54 8.10 6.60
CA LEU A 42 35.80 9.00 7.47
C LEU A 42 36.06 8.67 8.94
N ASN A 43 36.58 9.65 9.69
CA ASN A 43 36.92 9.49 11.12
C ASN A 43 36.08 10.37 12.05
N ASP A 44 35.16 11.17 11.51
CA ASP A 44 34.28 12.03 12.30
C ASP A 44 33.21 11.17 12.99
N PRO A 45 33.17 11.09 14.34
CA PRO A 45 32.19 10.28 15.06
C PRO A 45 30.74 10.75 14.90
N ALA A 46 30.51 12.01 14.48
CA ALA A 46 29.17 12.50 14.18
C ALA A 46 28.63 11.98 12.85
N LEU A 47 29.51 11.52 11.95
CA LEU A 47 29.15 11.10 10.60
C LEU A 47 29.31 9.58 10.42
N ALA A 48 28.29 8.96 9.84
CA ALA A 48 28.34 7.58 9.42
C ALA A 48 28.84 7.39 8.00
N ALA A 49 28.46 8.30 7.10
CA ALA A 49 28.94 8.29 5.74
C ALA A 49 28.89 9.67 5.08
N ARG A 50 29.50 9.78 3.90
CA ARG A 50 29.22 10.82 2.91
C ARG A 50 28.83 10.16 1.59
N ILE A 51 27.76 10.64 0.97
CA ILE A 51 27.28 10.16 -0.34
C ILE A 51 27.36 11.35 -1.28
N ASP A 52 28.27 11.28 -2.26
CA ASP A 52 28.58 12.39 -3.18
C ASP A 52 28.87 13.71 -2.43
N GLY A 53 29.55 13.59 -1.28
CA GLY A 53 29.89 14.70 -0.38
C GLY A 53 28.81 15.06 0.65
N ALA A 54 27.55 14.65 0.46
CA ALA A 54 26.46 14.93 1.41
C ALA A 54 26.55 14.04 2.66
N PRO A 55 26.45 14.61 3.88
CA PRO A 55 26.64 13.86 5.12
C PRO A 55 25.46 12.92 5.42
N VAL A 56 25.77 11.76 6.01
CA VAL A 56 24.84 10.88 6.72
C VAL A 56 25.27 10.89 8.19
N GLN A 57 24.36 11.26 9.09
CA GLN A 57 24.68 11.42 10.50
C GLN A 57 24.66 10.06 11.20
N ALA A 58 25.63 9.84 12.10
CA ALA A 58 25.70 8.63 12.92
C ALA A 58 24.43 8.42 13.75
N PHE A 59 23.84 9.53 14.23
CA PHE A 59 22.56 9.53 14.93
C PHE A 59 21.43 8.90 14.13
N SER A 60 21.32 9.19 12.83
CA SER A 60 20.27 8.65 11.96
C SER A 60 20.42 7.13 11.80
N VAL A 61 21.64 6.66 11.58
CA VAL A 61 21.96 5.22 11.50
C VAL A 61 21.62 4.53 12.81
N GLU A 62 22.07 5.08 13.94
CA GLU A 62 21.81 4.51 15.27
C GLU A 62 20.31 4.46 15.59
N THR A 63 19.59 5.54 15.29
CA THR A 63 18.13 5.61 15.53
C THR A 63 17.39 4.59 14.68
N MET A 64 17.71 4.51 13.38
CA MET A 64 17.07 3.56 12.46
C MET A 64 17.41 2.10 12.81
N TRP A 65 18.64 1.85 13.26
CA TRP A 65 19.06 0.54 13.76
C TRP A 65 18.30 0.13 15.03
N GLN A 66 18.24 1.01 16.03
CA GLN A 66 17.49 0.73 17.26
C GLN A 66 16.00 0.51 16.98
N LEU A 67 15.42 1.30 16.07
CA LEU A 67 14.04 1.12 15.62
C LEU A 67 13.83 -0.25 14.95
N ALA A 68 14.76 -0.67 14.08
CA ALA A 68 14.71 -1.99 13.44
C ALA A 68 14.80 -3.12 14.49
N ARG A 69 15.62 -2.95 15.53
CA ARG A 69 15.79 -3.91 16.62
C ARG A 69 14.55 -4.15 17.47
N LEU A 70 13.59 -3.21 17.47
CA LEU A 70 12.29 -3.43 18.10
C LEU A 70 11.48 -4.53 17.41
N LYS A 71 11.73 -4.80 16.12
CA LYS A 71 11.05 -5.84 15.33
C LYS A 71 11.92 -7.07 15.10
N ASP A 72 13.22 -6.87 14.89
CA ASP A 72 14.19 -7.93 14.63
C ASP A 72 15.42 -7.74 15.51
N SER A 73 15.58 -8.59 16.53
CA SER A 73 16.68 -8.49 17.49
C SER A 73 18.07 -8.64 16.85
N GLN A 74 18.16 -9.23 15.65
CA GLN A 74 19.39 -9.46 14.88
C GLN A 74 19.70 -8.33 13.89
N ALA A 75 18.86 -7.31 13.78
CA ALA A 75 19.13 -6.17 12.91
C ALA A 75 20.47 -5.51 13.27
N SER A 76 21.24 -5.16 12.24
CA SER A 76 22.61 -4.62 12.37
C SER A 76 22.70 -3.14 12.00
N ARG A 77 23.69 -2.43 12.57
CA ARG A 77 23.97 -1.03 12.23
C ARG A 77 24.40 -0.89 10.78
N THR A 78 25.17 -1.87 10.31
CA THR A 78 25.62 -1.96 8.93
C THR A 78 24.44 -1.97 7.96
N GLU A 79 23.43 -2.82 8.20
CA GLU A 79 22.21 -2.83 7.37
C GLU A 79 21.43 -1.53 7.44
N ALA A 80 21.37 -0.88 8.61
CA ALA A 80 20.71 0.42 8.75
C ALA A 80 21.40 1.49 7.90
N LEU A 81 22.74 1.53 7.90
CA LEU A 81 23.53 2.41 7.04
C LEU A 81 23.31 2.09 5.55
N GLU A 82 23.42 0.82 5.15
CA GLU A 82 23.21 0.37 3.77
C GLU A 82 21.82 0.77 3.25
N ASN A 83 20.79 0.64 4.08
CA ASN A 83 19.43 1.04 3.75
C ASN A 83 19.29 2.56 3.62
N ILE A 84 19.91 3.36 4.51
CA ILE A 84 19.89 4.82 4.38
C ILE A 84 20.58 5.25 3.08
N VAL A 85 21.76 4.69 2.77
CA VAL A 85 22.50 4.99 1.54
C VAL A 85 21.66 4.63 0.30
N ALA A 86 21.13 3.40 0.25
CA ALA A 86 20.32 2.94 -0.86
C ALA A 86 19.04 3.79 -1.03
N ASN A 87 18.35 4.11 0.05
CA ASN A 87 17.12 4.90 0.01
C ASN A 87 17.39 6.33 -0.46
N ARG A 88 18.49 6.96 -0.02
CA ARG A 88 18.86 8.30 -0.45
C ARG A 88 19.12 8.38 -1.95
N LEU A 89 19.89 7.43 -2.47
CA LEU A 89 20.19 7.34 -3.90
C LEU A 89 18.92 7.05 -4.74
N LEU A 90 18.10 6.08 -4.32
CA LEU A 90 16.84 5.77 -4.99
C LEU A 90 15.88 6.94 -4.94
N ALA A 91 15.73 7.62 -3.81
CA ALA A 91 14.85 8.77 -3.67
C ALA A 91 15.31 9.94 -4.54
N ALA A 92 16.62 10.23 -4.61
CA ALA A 92 17.17 11.25 -5.50
C ALA A 92 16.87 10.92 -6.98
N SER A 93 17.10 9.67 -7.39
CA SER A 93 16.78 9.21 -8.75
C SER A 93 15.28 9.27 -9.05
N ALA A 94 14.43 8.86 -8.12
CA ALA A 94 12.98 8.85 -8.27
C ALA A 94 12.42 10.26 -8.41
N ARG A 95 12.86 11.20 -7.56
CA ARG A 95 12.46 12.62 -7.64
C ARG A 95 12.85 13.23 -8.98
N LYS A 96 14.05 12.92 -9.50
CA LYS A 96 14.50 13.37 -10.81
C LYS A 96 13.67 12.80 -11.96
N THR A 97 13.24 11.54 -11.84
CA THR A 97 12.56 10.81 -12.92
C THR A 97 11.07 11.12 -12.98
N TYR A 98 10.39 11.13 -11.82
CA TYR A 98 8.93 11.22 -11.74
C TYR A 98 8.42 12.56 -11.19
N GLY A 99 9.28 13.33 -10.51
CA GLY A 99 8.88 14.52 -9.78
C GLY A 99 8.17 14.21 -8.45
N GLU A 100 8.16 15.20 -7.56
CA GLU A 100 7.57 15.08 -6.21
C GLU A 100 6.05 14.81 -6.25
N ALA A 101 5.31 15.42 -7.18
CA ALA A 101 3.85 15.27 -7.24
C ALA A 101 3.41 13.83 -7.58
N ALA A 102 4.11 13.15 -8.50
CA ALA A 102 3.76 11.80 -8.91
C ALA A 102 4.02 10.76 -7.81
N LEU A 103 5.09 10.93 -7.04
CA LEU A 103 5.45 10.05 -5.92
C LEU A 103 4.48 10.16 -4.73
N HIS A 104 3.57 11.15 -4.73
CA HIS A 104 2.68 11.44 -3.61
C HIS A 104 1.20 11.58 -4.00
N ALA A 105 0.82 11.13 -5.22
CA ALA A 105 -0.51 11.36 -5.79
C ALA A 105 -1.70 10.80 -4.97
N ASN A 106 -1.47 9.77 -4.13
CA ASN A 106 -2.53 9.05 -3.39
C ASN A 106 -2.94 9.66 -2.04
N GLN A 107 -2.49 10.88 -1.68
CA GLN A 107 -2.67 11.43 -0.32
C GLN A 107 -3.80 12.47 -0.16
N ARG A 108 -4.73 12.63 -1.13
CA ARG A 108 -5.70 13.76 -1.13
C ARG A 108 -6.63 13.87 0.08
N VAL A 109 -6.95 12.76 0.77
CA VAL A 109 -7.87 12.74 1.93
C VAL A 109 -7.12 12.57 3.27
N ALA A 110 -5.82 12.27 3.21
CA ALA A 110 -4.97 12.02 4.38
C ALA A 110 -4.39 13.33 4.95
N PHE A 111 -3.59 13.22 6.01
CA PHE A 111 -2.74 14.33 6.46
C PHE A 111 -1.77 14.75 5.35
N SER A 112 -1.32 16.01 5.39
CA SER A 112 -0.28 16.45 4.46
C SER A 112 1.02 15.68 4.73
N ARG A 113 1.84 15.51 3.68
CA ARG A 113 3.13 14.81 3.79
C ARG A 113 3.99 15.33 4.93
N GLU A 114 4.11 16.65 5.06
CA GLU A 114 4.93 17.26 6.12
C GLU A 114 4.45 16.89 7.52
N VAL A 115 3.14 16.78 7.71
CA VAL A 115 2.52 16.37 8.98
C VAL A 115 2.77 14.89 9.24
N THR A 116 2.54 14.02 8.25
CA THR A 116 2.85 12.59 8.37
C THR A 116 4.32 12.36 8.66
N LEU A 117 5.21 13.15 8.07
CA LEU A 117 6.64 13.06 8.29
C LEU A 117 7.04 13.56 9.70
N ASP A 118 6.43 14.65 10.19
CA ASP A 118 6.57 15.10 11.58
C ASP A 118 6.10 14.04 12.60
N GLU A 119 4.96 13.39 12.32
CA GLU A 119 4.41 12.32 13.16
C GLU A 119 5.30 11.07 13.14
N GLN A 120 5.83 10.70 11.97
CA GLN A 120 6.77 9.60 11.84
C GLN A 120 8.09 9.88 12.58
N LEU A 121 8.60 11.10 12.49
CA LEU A 121 9.78 11.52 13.26
C LEU A 121 9.51 11.44 14.77
N LEU A 122 8.38 11.99 15.22
CA LEU A 122 7.99 11.97 16.63
C LEU A 122 7.81 10.55 17.18
N SER A 123 7.12 9.69 16.42
CA SER A 123 6.92 8.28 16.81
C SER A 123 8.23 7.50 16.83
N THR A 124 9.14 7.75 15.88
CA THR A 124 10.48 7.16 15.86
C THR A 124 11.27 7.56 17.09
N LEU A 125 11.35 8.87 17.40
CA LEU A 125 12.07 9.36 18.58
C LEU A 125 11.47 8.81 19.88
N ARG A 126 10.15 8.71 19.99
CA ARG A 126 9.49 8.12 21.18
C ARG A 126 9.72 6.62 21.30
N ALA A 127 9.72 5.89 20.20
CA ALA A 127 9.94 4.44 20.21
C ALA A 127 11.36 4.10 20.66
N VAL A 128 12.35 4.90 20.22
CA VAL A 128 13.77 4.65 20.49
C VAL A 128 14.21 5.28 21.82
N TYR A 129 13.82 6.52 22.09
CA TYR A 129 14.30 7.32 23.23
C TYR A 129 13.23 7.62 24.29
N GLY A 130 12.13 6.86 24.30
CA GLY A 130 10.97 7.12 25.17
C GLY A 130 11.32 7.30 26.65
N LYS A 131 12.21 6.47 27.21
CA LYS A 131 12.65 6.59 28.61
C LYS A 131 13.32 7.93 28.91
N GLU A 132 14.15 8.42 28.00
CA GLU A 132 14.88 9.68 28.17
C GLU A 132 13.95 10.88 27.99
N LEU A 133 12.98 10.76 27.08
CA LEU A 133 11.91 11.73 26.89
C LEU A 133 11.02 11.82 28.13
N ASP A 134 10.63 10.70 28.73
CA ASP A 134 9.84 10.67 29.96
C ASP A 134 10.58 11.38 31.10
N GLN A 135 11.88 11.12 31.25
CA GLN A 135 12.73 11.84 32.21
C GLN A 135 12.80 13.34 31.90
N ALA A 136 12.89 13.74 30.63
CA ALA A 136 12.92 15.14 30.23
C ALA A 136 11.59 15.85 30.55
N VAL A 137 10.45 15.15 30.44
CA VAL A 137 9.13 15.64 30.86
C VAL A 137 9.04 15.75 32.38
N GLN A 138 9.52 14.75 33.12
CA GLN A 138 9.51 14.74 34.59
C GLN A 138 10.34 15.88 35.20
N ARG A 139 11.36 16.37 34.50
CA ARG A 139 12.15 17.54 34.91
C ARG A 139 11.43 18.88 34.73
N GLN A 140 10.32 18.91 34.00
CA GLN A 140 9.52 20.13 33.90
C GLN A 140 8.80 20.40 35.23
N PRO A 141 8.48 21.68 35.55
CA PRO A 141 7.72 21.98 36.76
C PRO A 141 6.43 21.15 36.83
N GLY A 142 6.19 20.50 37.97
CA GLY A 142 5.03 19.61 38.13
C GLY A 142 5.05 18.32 37.31
N GLY A 143 6.17 17.98 36.66
CA GLY A 143 6.36 16.74 35.90
C GLY A 143 5.45 16.59 34.68
N LYS A 144 4.94 17.71 34.14
CA LYS A 144 3.98 17.74 33.03
C LYS A 144 4.35 18.81 32.01
N LEU A 145 3.99 18.57 30.75
CA LEU A 145 4.20 19.55 29.68
C LEU A 145 3.29 20.78 29.80
N ASP A 146 2.21 20.71 30.56
CA ASP A 146 1.32 21.85 30.82
C ASP A 146 2.07 23.02 31.49
N ALA A 147 3.16 22.75 32.22
CA ALA A 147 4.00 23.79 32.80
C ALA A 147 4.76 24.64 31.77
N LEU A 148 4.85 24.18 30.52
CA LEU A 148 5.41 24.96 29.42
C LEU A 148 4.40 25.98 28.87
N ILE A 149 3.12 25.88 29.23
CA ILE A 149 2.07 26.76 28.73
C ILE A 149 2.08 28.07 29.52
N ALA A 150 2.46 29.16 28.87
CA ALA A 150 2.43 30.50 29.45
C ALA A 150 1.01 31.07 29.47
N SER A 151 0.23 30.84 28.40
CA SER A 151 -1.18 31.20 28.33
C SER A 151 -1.90 30.33 27.31
N GLN A 152 -3.16 30.03 27.53
CA GLN A 152 -4.02 29.37 26.55
C GLN A 152 -5.43 29.97 26.62
N SER A 153 -6.09 30.05 25.46
CA SER A 153 -7.45 30.55 25.36
C SER A 153 -8.22 29.84 24.27
N GLU A 154 -9.46 29.46 24.54
CA GLU A 154 -10.37 28.98 23.51
C GLU A 154 -10.96 30.19 22.77
N PRO A 155 -10.89 30.25 21.43
CA PRO A 155 -11.45 31.35 20.68
C PRO A 155 -12.98 31.39 20.84
N ASP A 156 -13.53 32.60 21.01
CA ASP A 156 -14.98 32.75 21.08
C ASP A 156 -15.67 32.44 19.74
N GLY A 157 -16.99 32.24 19.81
CA GLY A 157 -17.80 31.90 18.63
C GLY A 157 -17.72 32.95 17.52
N ALA A 158 -17.63 34.23 17.85
CA ALA A 158 -17.53 35.31 16.87
C ALA A 158 -16.20 35.26 16.09
N THR A 159 -15.10 34.98 16.80
CA THR A 159 -13.77 34.80 16.24
C THR A 159 -13.73 33.57 15.33
N LEU A 160 -14.33 32.45 15.76
CA LEU A 160 -14.42 31.24 14.94
C LEU A 160 -15.32 31.44 13.71
N ASP A 161 -16.43 32.18 13.84
CA ASP A 161 -17.29 32.56 12.72
C ASP A 161 -16.56 33.42 11.70
N ALA A 162 -15.73 34.36 12.13
CA ALA A 162 -14.92 35.17 11.22
C ALA A 162 -13.91 34.31 10.43
N VAL A 163 -13.40 33.23 11.02
CA VAL A 163 -12.44 32.33 10.37
C VAL A 163 -13.16 31.30 9.48
N PHE A 164 -14.05 30.51 10.05
CA PHE A 164 -14.63 29.33 9.39
C PHE A 164 -15.97 29.62 8.70
N GLY A 165 -16.61 30.77 8.95
CA GLY A 165 -18.03 30.99 8.62
C GLY A 165 -18.95 30.17 9.53
N LYS A 166 -20.27 30.35 9.43
CA LYS A 166 -21.25 29.70 10.34
C LYS A 166 -21.15 28.17 10.37
N PRO A 167 -21.32 27.50 11.53
CA PRO A 167 -21.18 26.04 11.63
C PRO A 167 -22.16 25.30 10.73
N ASP A 168 -23.41 25.74 10.64
CA ASP A 168 -24.50 25.05 9.94
C ASP A 168 -24.54 25.32 8.43
N ALA A 169 -23.57 26.06 7.89
CA ALA A 169 -23.51 26.34 6.47
C ALA A 169 -23.20 25.05 5.68
N LEU A 170 -24.03 24.76 4.67
CA LEU A 170 -23.77 23.68 3.71
C LEU A 170 -22.47 23.95 2.96
N ARG A 171 -21.56 22.97 2.96
CA ARG A 171 -20.24 23.08 2.32
C ARG A 171 -19.93 21.83 1.51
N LEU A 172 -19.45 22.03 0.29
CA LEU A 172 -18.87 20.97 -0.52
C LEU A 172 -17.49 20.55 0.01
N GLU A 173 -16.71 21.52 0.51
CA GLU A 173 -15.35 21.29 1.04
C GLU A 173 -15.07 22.10 2.32
N HIS A 174 -14.25 21.54 3.21
CA HIS A 174 -13.83 22.16 4.46
C HIS A 174 -12.46 22.85 4.31
N VAL A 175 -12.38 23.78 3.34
CA VAL A 175 -11.16 24.50 2.97
C VAL A 175 -11.28 25.99 3.29
N LEU A 176 -10.24 26.57 3.91
CA LEU A 176 -10.15 28.01 4.16
C LEU A 176 -9.58 28.74 2.93
N ASN A 177 -10.19 29.85 2.55
CA ASN A 177 -9.64 30.75 1.54
C ASN A 177 -8.48 31.61 2.09
N PRO A 178 -7.67 32.28 1.24
CA PRO A 178 -6.52 33.06 1.69
C PRO A 178 -6.85 34.10 2.78
N SER A 179 -7.97 34.80 2.68
CA SER A 179 -8.38 35.79 3.70
C SER A 179 -8.71 35.14 5.05
N GLN A 180 -9.31 33.95 5.03
CA GLN A 180 -9.63 33.19 6.24
C GLN A 180 -8.37 32.61 6.88
N LEU A 181 -7.39 32.18 6.06
CA LEU A 181 -6.09 31.74 6.55
C LEU A 181 -5.36 32.88 7.29
N GLU A 182 -5.36 34.10 6.74
CA GLU A 182 -4.80 35.27 7.43
C GLU A 182 -5.53 35.57 8.76
N ARG A 183 -6.85 35.41 8.80
CA ARG A 183 -7.61 35.53 10.06
C ARG A 183 -7.22 34.45 11.05
N ALA A 184 -7.09 33.20 10.62
CA ALA A 184 -6.70 32.08 11.46
C ALA A 184 -5.29 32.27 12.07
N ARG A 185 -4.35 32.90 11.35
CA ARG A 185 -2.99 33.19 11.87
C ARG A 185 -3.01 34.16 13.06
N LYS A 186 -3.99 35.08 13.08
CA LYS A 186 -4.12 36.08 14.17
C LYS A 186 -4.75 35.49 15.44
N VAL A 187 -5.39 34.32 15.34
CA VAL A 187 -6.03 33.64 16.49
C VAL A 187 -4.99 32.78 17.20
N THR A 188 -4.44 33.29 18.30
CA THR A 188 -3.52 32.52 19.15
C THR A 188 -4.29 31.58 20.07
N LEU A 189 -3.99 30.28 20.02
CA LEU A 189 -4.60 29.26 20.89
C LEU A 189 -3.77 29.04 22.16
N LEU A 190 -2.45 29.05 22.02
CA LEU A 190 -1.52 28.68 23.07
C LEU A 190 -0.22 29.47 22.91
N ARG A 191 0.30 30.04 24.00
CA ARG A 191 1.67 30.55 24.11
C ARG A 191 2.46 29.67 25.05
N TYR A 192 3.71 29.40 24.72
CA TYR A 192 4.55 28.50 25.48
C TYR A 192 5.97 29.04 25.67
N GLN A 193 6.64 28.51 26.68
CA GLN A 193 8.03 28.78 27.01
C GLN A 193 8.75 27.45 27.16
N LEU A 194 9.72 27.16 26.28
CA LEU A 194 10.53 25.95 26.35
C LEU A 194 11.68 26.09 27.36
N PRO A 195 12.23 24.97 27.86
CA PRO A 195 13.47 24.98 28.62
C PRO A 195 14.59 25.65 27.82
N GLN A 196 15.36 26.53 28.46
CA GLN A 196 16.44 27.35 27.84
C GLN A 196 15.97 28.55 26.99
N GLY A 197 14.76 29.05 27.21
CA GLY A 197 14.40 30.43 26.85
C GLY A 197 13.69 30.63 25.51
N ALA A 198 13.52 29.60 24.69
CA ALA A 198 12.76 29.71 23.45
C ALA A 198 11.25 29.83 23.74
N ALA A 199 10.69 31.02 23.53
CA ALA A 199 9.25 31.29 23.61
C ALA A 199 8.59 31.09 22.24
N GLY A 200 7.32 30.72 22.22
CA GLY A 200 6.57 30.62 20.97
C GLY A 200 5.06 30.65 21.17
N SER A 201 4.35 30.60 20.05
CA SER A 201 2.88 30.57 20.02
C SER A 201 2.38 29.58 18.98
N ILE A 202 1.23 28.99 19.24
CA ILE A 202 0.48 28.13 18.33
C ILE A 202 -0.83 28.84 18.01
N SER A 203 -1.02 29.12 16.73
CA SER A 203 -2.21 29.75 16.18
C SER A 203 -3.23 28.71 15.71
N LEU A 204 -4.46 29.17 15.45
CA LEU A 204 -5.49 28.35 14.82
C LEU A 204 -5.10 27.94 13.39
N TYR A 205 -4.31 28.76 12.70
CA TYR A 205 -3.73 28.41 11.39
C TYR A 205 -2.79 27.21 11.50
N ASP A 206 -1.88 27.20 12.49
CA ASP A 206 -0.92 26.11 12.68
C ASP A 206 -1.65 24.77 12.92
N ILE A 207 -2.74 24.82 13.69
CA ILE A 207 -3.58 23.64 13.92
C ILE A 207 -4.34 23.23 12.67
N TYR A 208 -4.95 24.18 11.96
CA TYR A 208 -5.71 23.91 10.74
C TYR A 208 -4.86 23.23 9.66
N GLN A 209 -3.64 23.70 9.43
CA GLN A 209 -2.72 23.13 8.44
C GLN A 209 -2.32 21.68 8.75
N ARG A 210 -2.36 21.31 10.03
CA ARG A 210 -1.99 19.99 10.52
C ARG A 210 -3.15 18.98 10.54
N GLN A 211 -4.35 19.35 10.09
CA GLN A 211 -5.52 18.46 10.10
C GLN A 211 -5.78 17.76 8.76
N ASN A 212 -6.20 16.49 8.86
CA ASN A 212 -6.89 15.77 7.79
C ASN A 212 -8.36 16.26 7.64
N VAL A 213 -9.13 15.63 6.74
CA VAL A 213 -10.53 16.04 6.50
C VAL A 213 -11.39 15.99 7.76
N GLN A 214 -11.24 14.96 8.60
CA GLN A 214 -12.03 14.82 9.83
C GLN A 214 -11.70 15.90 10.87
N GLY A 215 -10.42 16.21 11.07
CA GLY A 215 -9.99 17.28 11.96
C GLY A 215 -10.42 18.66 11.46
N ARG A 216 -10.45 18.88 10.13
CA ARG A 216 -11.01 20.11 9.55
C ARG A 216 -12.51 20.21 9.82
N VAL A 217 -13.27 19.13 9.64
CA VAL A 217 -14.70 19.10 9.98
C VAL A 217 -14.89 19.48 11.45
N ALA A 218 -14.12 18.91 12.38
CA ALA A 218 -14.19 19.25 13.81
C ALA A 218 -13.96 20.75 14.10
N LEU A 219 -13.01 21.38 13.40
CA LEU A 219 -12.80 22.84 13.51
C LEU A 219 -13.98 23.64 12.96
N PHE A 220 -14.49 23.25 11.78
CA PHE A 220 -15.62 23.92 11.14
C PHE A 220 -16.95 23.71 11.87
N THR A 221 -17.13 22.63 12.64
CA THR A 221 -18.34 22.38 13.43
C THR A 221 -18.23 22.89 14.87
N ARG A 222 -17.12 23.55 15.24
CA ARG A 222 -16.80 24.00 16.61
C ARG A 222 -16.91 22.87 17.63
N GLN A 223 -16.31 21.72 17.32
CA GLN A 223 -16.21 20.66 18.32
C GLN A 223 -15.52 21.21 19.59
N PRO A 224 -16.19 21.20 20.76
CA PRO A 224 -15.67 21.85 21.97
C PRO A 224 -14.30 21.33 22.37
N GLY A 225 -13.37 22.24 22.69
CA GLY A 225 -12.02 21.91 23.15
C GLY A 225 -11.08 21.31 22.09
N PHE A 226 -11.56 20.98 20.89
CA PHE A 226 -10.76 20.31 19.85
C PHE A 226 -9.52 21.12 19.47
N ALA A 227 -9.68 22.40 19.15
CA ALA A 227 -8.57 23.25 18.72
C ALA A 227 -7.48 23.37 19.80
N LEU A 228 -7.88 23.54 21.06
CA LEU A 228 -6.93 23.65 22.17
C LEU A 228 -6.25 22.30 22.49
N GLN A 229 -6.98 21.19 22.39
CA GLN A 229 -6.39 19.85 22.53
C GLN A 229 -5.33 19.60 21.45
N GLN A 230 -5.62 19.95 20.19
CA GLN A 230 -4.65 19.86 19.09
C GLN A 230 -3.44 20.78 19.34
N ALA A 231 -3.64 21.99 19.87
CA ALA A 231 -2.55 22.89 20.26
C ALA A 231 -1.63 22.28 21.33
N ARG A 232 -2.18 21.64 22.35
CA ARG A 232 -1.38 20.94 23.38
C ARG A 232 -0.61 19.75 22.81
N GLN A 233 -1.23 18.97 21.92
CA GLN A 233 -0.56 17.87 21.22
C GLN A 233 0.59 18.38 20.34
N HIS A 234 0.39 19.50 19.65
CA HIS A 234 1.43 20.12 18.84
C HIS A 234 2.59 20.67 19.71
N LEU A 235 2.29 21.28 20.87
CA LEU A 235 3.31 21.67 21.85
C LEU A 235 4.17 20.47 22.29
N ALA A 236 3.56 19.32 22.54
CA ALA A 236 4.30 18.11 22.88
C ALA A 236 5.24 17.66 21.75
N SER A 237 4.83 17.82 20.49
CA SER A 237 5.70 17.58 19.33
C SER A 237 6.87 18.56 19.27
N ILE A 238 6.62 19.85 19.49
CA ILE A 238 7.64 20.90 19.54
C ILE A 238 8.66 20.60 20.64
N PHE A 239 8.20 20.22 21.84
CA PHE A 239 9.07 19.84 22.95
C PHE A 239 10.00 18.66 22.59
N VAL A 240 9.47 17.58 22.01
CA VAL A 240 10.27 16.41 21.63
C VAL A 240 11.31 16.78 20.57
N GLN A 241 10.93 17.56 19.56
CA GLN A 241 11.89 18.01 18.55
C GLN A 241 12.97 18.90 19.17
N GLN A 242 12.60 19.85 20.04
CA GLN A 242 13.57 20.71 20.72
C GLN A 242 14.53 19.93 21.60
N TRP A 243 14.02 18.96 22.36
CA TRP A 243 14.85 18.05 23.16
C TRP A 243 15.85 17.30 22.28
N ALA A 244 15.41 16.78 21.12
CA ALA A 244 16.27 16.07 20.20
C ALA A 244 17.34 16.99 19.59
N ARG A 245 16.98 18.23 19.21
CA ARG A 245 17.93 19.25 18.72
C ARG A 245 19.00 19.57 19.76
N GLN A 246 18.61 19.76 21.02
CA GLN A 246 19.55 20.05 22.10
C GLN A 246 20.49 18.88 22.39
N LYS A 247 19.98 17.64 22.29
CA LYS A 247 20.75 16.44 22.62
C LYS A 247 21.66 15.97 21.49
N PHE A 248 21.17 15.99 20.24
CA PHE A 248 21.83 15.37 19.10
C PHE A 248 22.30 16.38 18.04
N GLY A 249 21.81 17.63 18.09
CA GLY A 249 22.12 18.68 17.13
C GLY A 249 21.12 18.79 15.97
N GLU A 250 21.05 19.98 15.38
CA GLU A 250 20.11 20.28 14.28
C GLU A 250 20.40 19.45 13.03
N ALA A 251 21.69 19.28 12.67
CA ALA A 251 22.09 18.49 11.52
C ALA A 251 21.68 17.01 11.66
N ALA A 252 21.79 16.44 12.87
CA ALA A 252 21.38 15.08 13.17
C ALA A 252 19.86 14.89 13.01
N LEU A 253 19.07 15.81 13.58
CA LEU A 253 17.62 15.73 13.48
C LEU A 253 17.13 15.93 12.03
N ALA A 254 17.75 16.86 11.29
CA ALA A 254 17.44 17.11 9.89
C ALA A 254 17.75 15.88 9.01
N ASP A 255 18.90 15.24 9.23
CA ASP A 255 19.29 14.02 8.51
C ASP A 255 18.36 12.84 8.81
N LEU A 256 17.91 12.67 10.06
CA LEU A 256 16.92 11.64 10.41
C LEU A 256 15.57 11.92 9.72
N ARG A 257 15.09 13.16 9.75
CA ARG A 257 13.86 13.56 9.03
C ARG A 257 13.98 13.28 7.53
N GLN A 258 15.15 13.58 6.95
CA GLN A 258 15.45 13.28 5.55
C GLN A 258 15.42 11.78 5.27
N ALA A 259 16.06 10.95 6.10
CA ALA A 259 16.07 9.50 5.95
C ALA A 259 14.64 8.90 5.99
N LEU A 260 13.79 9.40 6.88
CA LEU A 260 12.37 9.00 6.95
C LEU A 260 11.60 9.42 5.68
N SER A 261 11.90 10.61 5.13
CA SER A 261 11.30 11.10 3.87
C SER A 261 11.73 10.26 2.67
N GLU A 262 13.00 9.89 2.61
CA GLU A 262 13.58 9.02 1.57
C GLU A 262 12.96 7.62 1.64
N GLN A 263 12.73 7.09 2.84
CA GLN A 263 11.98 5.84 3.01
C GLN A 263 10.56 5.92 2.43
N GLN A 264 9.83 7.01 2.66
CA GLN A 264 8.49 7.21 2.08
C GLN A 264 8.53 7.28 0.55
N VAL A 265 9.53 7.95 -0.03
CA VAL A 265 9.73 8.01 -1.47
C VAL A 265 10.03 6.63 -2.05
N VAL A 266 10.87 5.82 -1.39
CA VAL A 266 11.17 4.46 -1.83
C VAL A 266 9.93 3.56 -1.78
N VAL A 267 9.08 3.69 -0.75
CA VAL A 267 7.80 2.97 -0.70
C VAL A 267 6.90 3.38 -1.87
N ALA A 268 6.80 4.67 -2.18
CA ALA A 268 6.05 5.13 -3.36
C ALA A 268 6.64 4.59 -4.67
N LEU A 269 7.97 4.59 -4.80
CA LEU A 269 8.67 4.02 -5.95
C LEU A 269 8.38 2.53 -6.11
N GLN A 270 8.38 1.77 -5.01
CA GLN A 270 8.02 0.34 -5.00
C GLN A 270 6.57 0.14 -5.47
N GLN A 271 5.62 0.92 -4.94
CA GLN A 271 4.22 0.88 -5.37
C GLN A 271 4.08 1.17 -6.87
N MET A 272 4.83 2.17 -7.39
CA MET A 272 4.86 2.46 -8.82
C MET A 272 5.36 1.28 -9.65
N HIS A 273 6.21 0.41 -9.10
CA HIS A 273 6.70 -0.83 -9.73
C HIS A 273 5.82 -2.06 -9.43
N GLY A 274 4.65 -1.88 -8.81
CA GLY A 274 3.74 -2.98 -8.46
C GLY A 274 4.21 -3.81 -7.27
N ILE A 275 5.10 -3.27 -6.44
CA ILE A 275 5.66 -3.92 -5.25
C ILE A 275 5.01 -3.32 -3.99
N GLY A 276 4.42 -4.15 -3.13
CA GLY A 276 3.83 -3.71 -1.86
C GLY A 276 2.61 -4.51 -1.44
N ALA A 277 1.91 -4.04 -0.41
CA ALA A 277 0.74 -4.74 0.16
C ALA A 277 -0.54 -4.61 -0.68
N ASP A 278 -0.57 -3.69 -1.65
CA ASP A 278 -1.72 -3.42 -2.52
C ASP A 278 -1.30 -3.66 -3.97
N THR A 279 -1.16 -4.94 -4.34
CA THR A 279 -0.75 -5.36 -5.71
C THR A 279 -1.89 -5.32 -6.73
N ASP A 280 -3.11 -5.05 -6.25
CA ASP A 280 -4.33 -4.88 -7.05
C ASP A 280 -4.51 -3.43 -7.52
N SER A 281 -3.79 -2.48 -6.91
CA SER A 281 -3.73 -1.11 -7.38
C SER A 281 -2.95 -1.00 -8.70
N ALA A 282 -3.48 -0.21 -9.64
CA ALA A 282 -2.84 0.04 -10.93
C ALA A 282 -1.43 0.62 -10.74
N SER A 283 -0.44 -0.03 -11.35
CA SER A 283 0.96 0.40 -11.34
C SER A 283 1.30 0.96 -12.72
N PRO A 284 1.64 2.26 -12.83
CA PRO A 284 1.96 2.88 -14.12
C PRO A 284 3.14 2.18 -14.83
N VAL A 285 4.14 1.70 -14.06
CA VAL A 285 5.30 1.00 -14.62
C VAL A 285 4.90 -0.39 -15.12
N VAL A 286 4.15 -1.15 -14.33
CA VAL A 286 3.68 -2.48 -14.74
C VAL A 286 2.76 -2.38 -15.96
N ASP A 287 1.84 -1.42 -15.99
CA ASP A 287 0.96 -1.18 -17.14
C ASP A 287 1.75 -0.83 -18.40
N GLN A 288 2.80 -0.02 -18.26
CA GLN A 288 3.69 0.33 -19.38
C GLN A 288 4.49 -0.89 -19.87
N LEU A 289 5.00 -1.72 -18.97
CA LEU A 289 5.77 -2.92 -19.31
C LEU A 289 4.89 -4.03 -19.87
N ALA A 290 3.67 -4.20 -19.36
CA ALA A 290 2.71 -5.19 -19.85
C ALA A 290 2.36 -4.96 -21.32
N LYS A 291 2.28 -3.71 -21.76
CA LYS A 291 2.07 -3.34 -23.18
C LYS A 291 3.25 -3.70 -24.08
N GLN A 292 4.43 -3.94 -23.53
CA GLN A 292 5.66 -4.28 -24.26
C GLN A 292 5.92 -5.80 -24.30
N VAL A 293 5.13 -6.60 -23.58
CA VAL A 293 5.29 -8.06 -23.54
C VAL A 293 4.95 -8.67 -24.90
N LYS A 294 5.87 -9.48 -25.42
CA LYS A 294 5.73 -10.13 -26.73
C LYS A 294 4.97 -11.46 -26.61
N PRO A 295 4.25 -11.90 -27.67
CA PRO A 295 3.56 -13.20 -27.68
C PRO A 295 4.46 -14.40 -27.34
N ALA A 296 5.73 -14.37 -27.77
CA ALA A 296 6.70 -15.43 -27.44
C ALA A 296 6.96 -15.55 -25.92
N GLN A 297 6.96 -14.43 -25.19
CA GLN A 297 7.14 -14.40 -23.74
C GLN A 297 5.88 -14.94 -23.04
N ILE A 298 4.69 -14.58 -23.51
CA ILE A 298 3.41 -15.11 -23.01
C ILE A 298 3.35 -16.62 -23.20
N ALA A 299 3.73 -17.12 -24.38
CA ALA A 299 3.78 -18.56 -24.65
C ALA A 299 4.78 -19.28 -23.72
N ALA A 300 5.93 -18.68 -23.43
CA ALA A 300 6.90 -19.23 -22.48
C ALA A 300 6.36 -19.25 -21.04
N TYR A 301 5.73 -18.15 -20.60
CA TYR A 301 5.07 -18.07 -19.30
C TYR A 301 3.98 -19.14 -19.18
N TYR A 302 3.10 -19.25 -20.17
CA TYR A 302 2.02 -20.23 -20.19
C TYR A 302 2.54 -21.66 -20.08
N ARG A 303 3.62 -22.02 -20.78
CA ARG A 303 4.21 -23.36 -20.67
C ARG A 303 4.69 -23.69 -19.26
N LYS A 304 5.25 -22.71 -18.54
CA LYS A 304 5.76 -22.88 -17.18
C LYS A 304 4.66 -22.83 -16.11
N HIS A 305 3.58 -22.09 -16.37
CA HIS A 305 2.51 -21.81 -15.41
C HIS A 305 1.14 -22.33 -15.87
N ARG A 306 1.13 -23.40 -16.68
CA ARG A 306 -0.08 -23.90 -17.32
C ARG A 306 -1.19 -24.22 -16.32
N GLU A 307 -0.82 -24.70 -15.13
CA GLU A 307 -1.73 -25.02 -14.02
C GLU A 307 -2.53 -23.81 -13.52
N GLU A 308 -1.98 -22.60 -13.57
CA GLU A 308 -2.69 -21.36 -13.20
C GLU A 308 -3.85 -21.04 -14.15
N PHE A 309 -3.86 -21.66 -15.33
CA PHE A 309 -4.85 -21.44 -16.38
C PHE A 309 -5.84 -22.59 -16.52
N GLU A 310 -5.89 -23.50 -15.53
CA GLU A 310 -6.91 -24.54 -15.46
C GLU A 310 -8.31 -23.90 -15.36
N ARG A 311 -9.26 -24.46 -16.09
CA ARG A 311 -10.67 -24.09 -16.04
C ARG A 311 -11.54 -25.28 -16.37
N ILE A 312 -12.82 -25.14 -16.12
CA ILE A 312 -13.79 -26.09 -16.65
C ILE A 312 -13.85 -25.90 -18.17
N GLU A 313 -13.49 -26.93 -18.92
CA GLU A 313 -13.52 -26.93 -20.38
C GLU A 313 -14.94 -27.21 -20.87
N LYS A 314 -15.58 -28.23 -20.29
CA LYS A 314 -16.93 -28.64 -20.62
C LYS A 314 -17.61 -29.37 -19.47
N VAL A 315 -18.93 -29.26 -19.41
CA VAL A 315 -19.79 -30.00 -18.48
C VAL A 315 -20.81 -30.80 -19.27
N LYS A 316 -21.14 -31.99 -18.79
CA LYS A 316 -22.32 -32.73 -19.25
C LYS A 316 -23.43 -32.51 -18.24
N ALA A 317 -24.57 -31.99 -18.68
CA ALA A 317 -25.63 -31.56 -17.77
C ALA A 317 -27.03 -31.95 -18.25
N ARG A 318 -27.95 -31.98 -17.30
CA ARG A 318 -29.40 -32.08 -17.53
C ARG A 318 -30.12 -30.92 -16.89
N HIS A 319 -31.30 -30.61 -17.40
CA HIS A 319 -32.18 -29.63 -16.76
C HIS A 319 -33.67 -30.03 -16.75
N ILE A 320 -34.43 -29.41 -15.85
CA ILE A 320 -35.89 -29.49 -15.79
C ILE A 320 -36.43 -28.06 -15.76
N ARG A 321 -37.14 -27.67 -16.83
CA ARG A 321 -37.81 -26.39 -16.92
C ARG A 321 -39.24 -26.49 -16.41
N LEU A 322 -39.60 -25.62 -15.49
CA LEU A 322 -40.87 -25.63 -14.78
C LEU A 322 -41.56 -24.27 -14.92
N PRO A 323 -42.90 -24.23 -15.01
CA PRO A 323 -43.64 -23.00 -15.31
C PRO A 323 -43.70 -22.04 -14.11
N ASP A 324 -43.59 -22.54 -12.89
CA ASP A 324 -43.72 -21.77 -11.66
C ASP A 324 -42.94 -22.41 -10.49
N GLU A 325 -42.87 -21.66 -9.38
CA GLU A 325 -42.11 -22.05 -8.20
C GLU A 325 -42.70 -23.29 -7.52
N ALA A 326 -44.03 -23.42 -7.48
CA ALA A 326 -44.69 -24.54 -6.80
C ALA A 326 -44.39 -25.87 -7.51
N ALA A 327 -44.46 -25.88 -8.84
CA ALA A 327 -44.06 -27.02 -9.66
C ALA A 327 -42.57 -27.34 -9.43
N ALA A 328 -41.71 -26.32 -9.39
CA ALA A 328 -40.29 -26.50 -9.18
C ALA A 328 -39.94 -27.05 -7.79
N GLN A 329 -40.59 -26.56 -6.74
CA GLN A 329 -40.42 -27.08 -5.39
C GLN A 329 -40.91 -28.52 -5.25
N SER A 330 -42.01 -28.89 -5.94
CA SER A 330 -42.52 -30.26 -5.95
C SER A 330 -41.51 -31.23 -6.58
N VAL A 331 -40.98 -30.88 -7.75
CA VAL A 331 -39.96 -31.70 -8.43
C VAL A 331 -38.66 -31.76 -7.62
N ALA A 332 -38.23 -30.66 -7.02
CA ALA A 332 -37.05 -30.65 -6.15
C ALA A 332 -37.20 -31.57 -4.93
N LYS A 333 -38.40 -31.65 -4.31
CA LYS A 333 -38.67 -32.59 -3.22
C LYS A 333 -38.60 -34.04 -3.70
N ALA A 334 -39.13 -34.34 -4.89
CA ALA A 334 -39.05 -35.69 -5.48
C ALA A 334 -37.60 -36.09 -5.78
N LEU A 335 -36.78 -35.16 -6.28
CA LEU A 335 -35.34 -35.38 -6.50
C LEU A 335 -34.60 -35.60 -5.17
N ALA A 336 -34.90 -34.81 -4.14
CA ALA A 336 -34.31 -34.99 -2.80
C ALA A 336 -34.69 -36.32 -2.14
N ALA A 337 -35.85 -36.89 -2.50
CA ALA A 337 -36.29 -38.21 -2.04
C ALA A 337 -35.68 -39.38 -2.83
N GLY A 338 -34.72 -39.12 -3.74
CA GLY A 338 -34.06 -40.16 -4.55
C GLY A 338 -34.75 -40.46 -5.88
N GLY A 339 -35.66 -39.60 -6.34
CA GLY A 339 -36.29 -39.73 -7.65
C GLY A 339 -35.28 -39.61 -8.79
N ASP A 340 -35.48 -40.38 -9.87
CA ASP A 340 -34.64 -40.34 -11.06
C ASP A 340 -34.84 -39.01 -11.83
N PHE A 341 -33.73 -38.31 -12.08
CA PHE A 341 -33.77 -36.99 -12.72
C PHE A 341 -34.35 -37.05 -14.13
N ALA A 342 -33.95 -38.03 -14.94
CA ALA A 342 -34.39 -38.14 -16.32
C ALA A 342 -35.89 -38.49 -16.41
N ALA A 343 -36.40 -39.33 -15.51
CA ALA A 343 -37.82 -39.65 -15.42
C ALA A 343 -38.67 -38.44 -15.02
N LEU A 344 -38.21 -37.67 -14.03
CA LEU A 344 -38.89 -36.43 -13.62
C LEU A 344 -38.84 -35.36 -14.71
N ALA A 345 -37.73 -35.25 -15.43
CA ALA A 345 -37.61 -34.37 -16.59
C ALA A 345 -38.63 -34.73 -17.69
N LYS A 346 -38.73 -36.01 -18.07
CA LYS A 346 -39.72 -36.49 -19.07
C LYS A 346 -41.16 -36.20 -18.67
N ARG A 347 -41.46 -36.23 -17.37
CA ARG A 347 -42.81 -36.09 -16.85
C ARG A 347 -43.24 -34.64 -16.62
N TYR A 348 -42.31 -33.79 -16.19
CA TYR A 348 -42.65 -32.46 -15.67
C TYR A 348 -41.96 -31.30 -16.39
N SER A 349 -40.88 -31.55 -17.15
CA SER A 349 -40.18 -30.47 -17.86
C SER A 349 -41.02 -29.95 -19.03
N SER A 350 -41.07 -28.64 -19.17
CA SER A 350 -41.65 -27.95 -20.34
C SER A 350 -40.62 -27.62 -21.43
N ALA A 351 -39.37 -28.07 -21.28
CA ALA A 351 -38.31 -27.89 -22.27
C ALA A 351 -38.40 -28.89 -23.44
N ALA A 352 -37.83 -28.54 -24.59
CA ALA A 352 -37.88 -29.37 -25.81
C ALA A 352 -37.14 -30.72 -25.65
N ASP A 353 -36.13 -30.77 -24.78
CA ASP A 353 -35.34 -31.95 -24.45
C ASP A 353 -35.95 -32.81 -23.33
N ALA A 354 -37.15 -32.49 -22.85
CA ALA A 354 -37.87 -33.25 -21.82
C ALA A 354 -37.94 -34.75 -22.17
N ALA A 355 -38.25 -35.10 -23.42
CA ALA A 355 -38.34 -36.48 -23.89
C ALA A 355 -37.00 -37.25 -23.78
N SER A 356 -35.87 -36.54 -23.82
CA SER A 356 -34.50 -37.07 -23.63
C SER A 356 -34.06 -37.06 -22.16
N GLY A 357 -34.99 -36.79 -21.24
CA GLY A 357 -34.70 -36.63 -19.82
C GLY A 357 -33.95 -35.34 -19.51
N GLY A 358 -34.19 -34.28 -20.28
CA GLY A 358 -33.60 -32.96 -20.11
C GLY A 358 -32.11 -32.90 -20.44
N ASP A 359 -31.60 -33.82 -21.28
CA ASP A 359 -30.18 -33.92 -21.61
C ASP A 359 -29.71 -32.74 -22.48
N LEU A 360 -28.81 -31.93 -21.94
CA LEU A 360 -28.18 -30.81 -22.64
C LEU A 360 -26.93 -31.24 -23.42
N GLY A 361 -26.51 -32.50 -23.28
CA GLY A 361 -25.26 -33.00 -23.85
C GLY A 361 -24.04 -32.33 -23.21
N TRP A 362 -22.94 -32.26 -23.98
CA TRP A 362 -21.70 -31.59 -23.56
C TRP A 362 -21.76 -30.10 -23.87
N ILE A 363 -21.83 -29.28 -22.83
CA ILE A 363 -21.75 -27.82 -22.90
C ILE A 363 -20.29 -27.41 -22.78
N ARG A 364 -19.74 -26.74 -23.80
CA ARG A 364 -18.36 -26.22 -23.78
C ARG A 364 -18.34 -24.81 -23.24
N HIS A 365 -17.25 -24.44 -22.57
CA HIS A 365 -17.10 -23.09 -22.06
C HIS A 365 -16.69 -22.15 -23.19
N GLU A 366 -17.61 -21.29 -23.61
CA GLU A 366 -17.41 -20.26 -24.64
C GLU A 366 -17.29 -18.86 -24.03
N ALA A 367 -17.03 -17.84 -24.85
CA ALA A 367 -16.88 -16.45 -24.39
C ALA A 367 -18.22 -15.85 -23.90
N LYS A 368 -19.35 -16.30 -24.45
CA LYS A 368 -20.68 -15.88 -24.05
C LYS A 368 -21.54 -17.12 -23.81
N LEU A 369 -21.78 -17.41 -22.54
CA LEU A 369 -22.67 -18.49 -22.12
C LEU A 369 -24.07 -17.92 -21.89
N ASP A 370 -25.10 -18.66 -22.28
CA ASP A 370 -26.45 -18.36 -21.84
C ASP A 370 -26.62 -18.67 -20.34
N TRP A 371 -27.75 -18.26 -19.76
CA TRP A 371 -27.99 -18.43 -18.32
C TRP A 371 -27.99 -19.90 -17.87
N LEU A 372 -28.49 -20.81 -18.71
CA LEU A 372 -28.57 -22.24 -18.37
C LEU A 372 -27.18 -22.89 -18.37
N ALA A 373 -26.36 -22.55 -19.36
CA ALA A 373 -24.96 -22.96 -19.41
C ALA A 373 -24.16 -22.38 -18.23
N GLN A 374 -24.33 -21.09 -17.89
CA GLN A 374 -23.68 -20.50 -16.71
C GLN A 374 -24.05 -21.25 -15.42
N MET A 375 -25.33 -21.61 -15.25
CA MET A 375 -25.78 -22.42 -14.11
C MET A 375 -25.12 -23.81 -14.11
N ALA A 376 -25.02 -24.47 -15.26
CA ALA A 376 -24.34 -25.76 -15.38
C ALA A 376 -22.84 -25.67 -15.04
N PHE A 377 -22.15 -24.59 -15.40
CA PHE A 377 -20.74 -24.39 -15.01
C PHE A 377 -20.57 -24.08 -13.51
N ALA A 378 -21.54 -23.40 -12.89
CA ALA A 378 -21.52 -23.09 -11.46
C ALA A 378 -21.90 -24.30 -10.57
N GLN A 379 -22.74 -25.20 -11.07
CA GLN A 379 -23.28 -26.34 -10.31
C GLN A 379 -22.20 -27.43 -10.08
N PRO A 380 -22.00 -27.91 -8.84
CA PRO A 380 -21.10 -29.03 -8.55
C PRO A 380 -21.50 -30.32 -9.29
N GLU A 381 -20.50 -31.10 -9.71
CA GLU A 381 -20.72 -32.42 -10.31
C GLU A 381 -21.46 -33.36 -9.34
N GLY A 382 -22.43 -34.10 -9.86
CA GLY A 382 -23.25 -35.06 -9.12
C GLY A 382 -24.33 -34.46 -8.22
N GLN A 383 -24.43 -33.13 -8.13
CA GLN A 383 -25.41 -32.47 -7.28
C GLN A 383 -26.54 -31.83 -8.10
N VAL A 384 -27.77 -32.02 -7.63
CA VAL A 384 -28.96 -31.35 -8.15
C VAL A 384 -29.01 -29.92 -7.58
N SER A 385 -29.25 -28.93 -8.44
CA SER A 385 -29.40 -27.53 -8.01
C SER A 385 -30.69 -27.33 -7.23
N LYS A 386 -30.76 -26.24 -6.46
CA LYS A 386 -32.07 -25.72 -6.03
C LYS A 386 -32.85 -25.23 -7.26
N PRO A 387 -34.19 -25.16 -7.20
CA PRO A 387 -34.98 -24.41 -8.16
C PRO A 387 -34.48 -22.97 -8.28
N ILE A 388 -34.17 -22.53 -9.50
CA ILE A 388 -33.67 -21.19 -9.79
C ILE A 388 -34.61 -20.52 -10.79
N ARG A 389 -35.08 -19.32 -10.46
CA ARG A 389 -35.93 -18.51 -11.34
C ARG A 389 -35.10 -17.88 -12.45
N MET A 390 -35.50 -18.09 -13.69
CA MET A 390 -34.83 -17.53 -14.86
C MET A 390 -35.27 -16.08 -15.12
N PRO A 391 -34.35 -15.22 -15.61
CA PRO A 391 -34.72 -13.89 -16.08
C PRO A 391 -35.75 -13.96 -17.21
N ALA A 392 -36.74 -13.06 -17.18
CA ALA A 392 -37.77 -12.92 -18.20
C ALA A 392 -38.01 -11.44 -18.51
N GLY A 393 -38.36 -11.12 -19.75
CA GLY A 393 -38.70 -9.76 -20.16
C GLY A 393 -40.00 -9.26 -19.52
N PRO A 394 -40.33 -7.96 -19.65
CA PRO A 394 -41.52 -7.34 -19.03
C PRO A 394 -42.86 -8.00 -19.37
N HIS A 395 -42.91 -8.76 -20.48
CA HIS A 395 -44.12 -9.42 -20.98
C HIS A 395 -44.01 -10.96 -20.98
N ASP A 396 -42.88 -11.52 -20.53
CA ASP A 396 -42.64 -12.96 -20.53
C ASP A 396 -42.87 -13.56 -19.14
N LYS A 397 -43.45 -14.75 -19.08
CA LYS A 397 -43.53 -15.51 -17.83
C LYS A 397 -42.17 -16.10 -17.49
N ALA A 398 -41.67 -15.81 -16.29
CA ALA A 398 -40.45 -16.41 -15.78
C ALA A 398 -40.61 -17.92 -15.60
N SER A 399 -39.63 -18.68 -16.07
CA SER A 399 -39.52 -20.12 -15.84
C SER A 399 -38.61 -20.40 -14.65
N TRP A 400 -38.70 -21.62 -14.14
CA TRP A 400 -37.82 -22.15 -13.11
C TRP A 400 -37.00 -23.30 -13.68
N GLU A 401 -35.72 -23.34 -13.36
CA GLU A 401 -34.80 -24.38 -13.82
C GLU A 401 -34.22 -25.14 -12.62
N ILE A 402 -34.12 -26.45 -12.78
CA ILE A 402 -33.32 -27.33 -11.90
C ILE A 402 -32.27 -27.99 -12.78
N VAL A 403 -30.99 -27.91 -12.39
CA VAL A 403 -29.86 -28.41 -13.17
C VAL A 403 -29.13 -29.52 -12.42
N LEU A 404 -28.71 -30.55 -13.15
CA LEU A 404 -27.81 -31.60 -12.67
C LEU A 404 -26.58 -31.65 -13.59
N VAL A 405 -25.38 -31.54 -13.01
CA VAL A 405 -24.14 -31.77 -13.76
C VAL A 405 -23.72 -33.22 -13.56
N GLU A 406 -23.78 -34.02 -14.61
CA GLU A 406 -23.41 -35.43 -14.60
C GLU A 406 -21.88 -35.62 -14.58
N LYS A 407 -21.16 -34.77 -15.32
CA LYS A 407 -19.71 -34.87 -15.46
C LYS A 407 -19.08 -33.52 -15.75
N ARG A 408 -17.97 -33.22 -15.11
CA ARG A 408 -17.13 -32.06 -15.35
C ARG A 408 -15.80 -32.49 -15.96
N VAL A 409 -15.35 -31.77 -16.98
CA VAL A 409 -14.01 -31.97 -17.55
C VAL A 409 -13.25 -30.66 -17.44
N ASN A 410 -12.16 -30.69 -16.69
CA ASN A 410 -11.22 -29.58 -16.64
C ASN A 410 -10.32 -29.63 -17.87
N GLY A 411 -9.93 -28.44 -18.31
CA GLY A 411 -8.93 -28.24 -19.33
C GLY A 411 -8.22 -26.93 -19.03
N TYR A 412 -7.59 -26.35 -20.05
CA TYR A 412 -6.77 -25.16 -19.88
C TYR A 412 -7.22 -24.09 -20.85
N GLN A 413 -7.14 -22.85 -20.41
CA GLN A 413 -7.34 -21.71 -21.30
C GLN A 413 -6.32 -21.76 -22.44
N ALA A 414 -6.74 -21.40 -23.65
CA ALA A 414 -5.83 -21.35 -24.79
C ALA A 414 -4.74 -20.29 -24.54
N PRO A 415 -3.47 -20.53 -24.94
CA PRO A 415 -2.39 -19.56 -24.73
C PRO A 415 -2.66 -18.19 -25.35
N GLU A 416 -3.47 -18.15 -26.41
CA GLU A 416 -3.88 -16.92 -27.11
C GLU A 416 -5.14 -16.26 -26.54
N SER A 417 -5.76 -16.84 -25.51
CA SER A 417 -6.95 -16.24 -24.91
C SER A 417 -6.62 -14.89 -24.29
N GLU A 418 -7.58 -13.97 -24.32
CA GLU A 418 -7.41 -12.62 -23.75
C GLU A 418 -7.04 -12.69 -22.26
N SER A 419 -7.66 -13.59 -21.51
CA SER A 419 -7.37 -13.83 -20.10
C SER A 419 -5.93 -14.30 -19.86
N VAL A 420 -5.44 -15.28 -20.64
CA VAL A 420 -4.05 -15.74 -20.53
C VAL A 420 -3.09 -14.62 -20.90
N ARG A 421 -3.34 -13.92 -22.01
CA ARG A 421 -2.52 -12.79 -22.45
C ARG A 421 -2.45 -11.71 -21.39
N TYR A 422 -3.57 -11.34 -20.78
CA TYR A 422 -3.64 -10.33 -19.73
C TYR A 422 -2.86 -10.77 -18.48
N VAL A 423 -3.18 -11.94 -17.91
CA VAL A 423 -2.56 -12.45 -16.69
C VAL A 423 -1.06 -12.66 -16.87
N ALA A 424 -0.65 -13.30 -17.97
CA ALA A 424 0.76 -13.53 -18.26
C ALA A 424 1.51 -12.21 -18.48
N SER A 425 0.94 -11.25 -19.22
CA SER A 425 1.60 -9.96 -19.45
C SER A 425 1.77 -9.17 -18.15
N GLN A 426 0.78 -9.20 -17.26
CA GLN A 426 0.85 -8.58 -15.94
C GLN A 426 1.91 -9.23 -15.05
N ALA A 427 1.97 -10.57 -15.03
CA ALA A 427 2.97 -11.31 -14.26
C ALA A 427 4.40 -11.02 -14.77
N ILE A 428 4.63 -11.13 -16.08
CA ILE A 428 5.93 -10.83 -16.71
C ILE A 428 6.33 -9.37 -16.45
N ALA A 429 5.39 -8.44 -16.56
CA ALA A 429 5.65 -7.03 -16.34
C ALA A 429 6.02 -6.71 -14.88
N ARG A 430 5.40 -7.38 -13.91
CA ARG A 430 5.76 -7.25 -12.49
C ARG A 430 7.17 -7.77 -12.23
N ASP A 431 7.52 -8.94 -12.76
CA ASP A 431 8.87 -9.50 -12.63
C ASP A 431 9.90 -8.53 -13.24
N ALA A 432 9.63 -8.03 -14.46
CA ALA A 432 10.47 -7.05 -15.12
C ALA A 432 10.58 -5.72 -14.34
N ALA A 433 9.50 -5.26 -13.71
CA ALA A 433 9.52 -4.05 -12.88
C ALA A 433 10.40 -4.23 -11.62
N VAL A 434 10.32 -5.39 -10.97
CA VAL A 434 11.19 -5.75 -9.84
C VAL A 434 12.65 -5.79 -10.26
N GLU A 435 12.95 -6.42 -11.40
CA GLU A 435 14.29 -6.47 -11.98
C GLU A 435 14.82 -5.07 -12.31
N GLN A 436 14.00 -4.21 -12.93
CA GLN A 436 14.38 -2.83 -13.24
C GLN A 436 14.73 -2.02 -11.98
N LEU A 437 13.91 -2.13 -10.92
CA LEU A 437 14.18 -1.43 -9.66
C LEU A 437 15.44 -1.97 -8.97
N THR A 438 15.66 -3.28 -9.02
CA THR A 438 16.86 -3.93 -8.47
C THR A 438 18.11 -3.48 -9.22
N ALA A 439 18.07 -3.50 -10.56
CA ALA A 439 19.15 -3.04 -11.41
C ALA A 439 19.44 -1.53 -11.21
N LEU A 440 18.39 -0.72 -11.03
CA LEU A 440 18.53 0.70 -10.70
C LEU A 440 19.29 0.88 -9.37
N ARG A 441 18.91 0.15 -8.32
CA ARG A 441 19.59 0.21 -7.02
C ARG A 441 21.08 -0.13 -7.15
N VAL A 442 21.41 -1.24 -7.82
CA VAL A 442 22.80 -1.67 -8.03
C VAL A 442 23.59 -0.61 -8.82
N ARG A 443 23.01 -0.10 -9.92
CA ARG A 443 23.65 0.94 -10.74
C ARG A 443 23.95 2.18 -9.93
N LEU A 444 22.99 2.68 -9.15
CA LEU A 444 23.16 3.89 -8.35
C LEU A 444 24.24 3.71 -7.27
N LEU A 445 24.29 2.56 -6.59
CA LEU A 445 25.34 2.26 -5.60
C LEU A 445 26.74 2.21 -6.23
N ARG A 446 26.83 1.71 -7.47
CA ARG A 446 28.09 1.65 -8.22
C ARG A 446 28.57 3.02 -8.70
N GLU A 447 27.64 3.91 -9.04
CA GLU A 447 27.92 5.26 -9.56
C GLU A 447 28.14 6.32 -8.46
N ALA A 448 27.71 6.05 -7.23
CA ALA A 448 27.86 6.96 -6.10
C ALA A 448 29.25 6.88 -5.44
N ARG A 449 29.82 8.04 -5.06
CA ARG A 449 31.02 8.10 -4.21
C ARG A 449 30.59 8.04 -2.75
N ILE A 450 31.08 7.04 -2.02
CA ILE A 450 30.61 6.75 -0.67
C ILE A 450 31.81 6.65 0.28
N ASP A 451 31.92 7.60 1.21
CA ASP A 451 32.93 7.53 2.28
C ASP A 451 32.28 7.06 3.56
N ILE A 452 32.73 5.96 4.16
CA ILE A 452 32.10 5.32 5.32
C ILE A 452 32.98 5.46 6.56
N ASN A 453 32.35 5.74 7.71
CA ASN A 453 33.01 5.64 9.00
C ASN A 453 33.02 4.17 9.47
N ARG A 454 34.18 3.54 9.35
CA ARG A 454 34.35 2.11 9.65
C ARG A 454 34.08 1.77 11.11
N SER A 455 34.24 2.72 12.04
CA SER A 455 34.02 2.47 13.47
C SER A 455 32.55 2.22 13.83
N LEU A 456 31.61 2.57 12.95
CA LEU A 456 30.18 2.36 13.15
C LEU A 456 29.65 1.04 12.58
N LEU A 457 30.50 0.28 11.87
CA LEU A 457 30.12 -1.00 11.28
C LEU A 457 30.26 -2.12 12.32
N ASP A 458 29.19 -2.90 12.47
CA ASP A 458 29.14 -4.11 13.30
C ASP A 458 29.34 -5.40 12.49
N LYS A 459 29.34 -5.31 11.15
CA LYS A 459 29.67 -6.38 10.20
C LYS A 459 30.18 -5.78 8.87
N PRO A 460 30.74 -6.58 7.94
CA PRO A 460 31.15 -6.08 6.62
C PRO A 460 29.98 -5.46 5.84
N ALA A 461 30.21 -4.31 5.22
CA ALA A 461 29.20 -3.58 4.45
C ALA A 461 29.07 -4.17 3.04
N SER A 462 28.61 -5.42 2.97
CA SER A 462 28.65 -6.24 1.75
C SER A 462 27.95 -5.58 0.56
N LEU A 463 26.88 -4.80 0.77
CA LEU A 463 26.18 -4.09 -0.32
C LEU A 463 26.95 -2.87 -0.84
N LEU A 464 27.86 -2.31 -0.04
CA LEU A 464 28.68 -1.15 -0.39
C LEU A 464 30.09 -1.55 -0.84
N GLU A 465 30.53 -2.74 -0.42
CA GLU A 465 31.83 -3.35 -0.73
C GLU A 465 31.78 -4.21 -2.01
N ASN A 466 30.77 -5.07 -2.18
CA ASN A 466 30.58 -5.86 -3.40
C ASN A 466 29.69 -5.11 -4.39
N LYS A 467 30.30 -4.19 -5.17
CA LYS A 467 29.64 -3.43 -6.25
C LYS A 467 29.33 -4.26 -7.52
N SER A 468 29.41 -5.58 -7.43
CA SER A 468 29.34 -6.55 -8.53
C SER A 468 27.93 -6.88 -8.96
#